data_AF-A0A5C7EUS6-F1
#
_entry.id   AF-A0A5C7EUS6-F1
#
_cell.length_a   1.000
_cell.length_b   1.000
_cell.length_c   1.000
_cell.angle_alpha   90.00
_cell.angle_beta   90.00
_cell.angle_gamma   90.00
#
_symmetry.space_group_name_H-M   'P 1'
#
loop_
_entity.id
_entity.type
_entity.pdbx_description
1 polymer ?
#
loop_
_entity_poly.entity_id
_entity_poly.type
_entity_poly.pdbx_seq_one_letter_code
_entity_poly.pdbx_strand_id
1 'polypeptide(L)'
;MALVRKLLVVCDKCGSHVEASGGSRDPFLVSERDPAVSGWLAVDSEHHLCSACAAAYTRRKEEMERELKELAGIRTYEVSI
;
A
#
# COMPACT_ATOMS: atom_id res chain seq x y z
N MET A 1 5.92 1.82 -33.46
CA MET A 1 6.39 1.10 -32.27
C MET A 1 6.02 1.92 -31.04
N ALA A 2 5.19 1.39 -30.14
CA ALA A 2 4.82 2.08 -28.92
C ALA A 2 5.84 1.75 -27.82
N LEU A 3 6.46 2.77 -27.22
CA LEU A 3 7.32 2.60 -26.05
C LEU A 3 6.42 2.42 -24.83
N VAL A 4 6.31 1.19 -24.32
CA VAL A 4 5.65 0.92 -23.04
C VAL A 4 6.65 1.26 -21.93
N ARG A 5 6.39 2.33 -21.17
CA ARG A 5 7.15 2.58 -19.94
C ARG A 5 6.84 1.45 -18.97
N LYS A 6 7.87 0.86 -18.36
CA LYS A 6 7.72 -0.07 -17.24
C LYS A 6 8.21 0.62 -15.97
N LEU A 7 7.46 0.51 -14.90
CA LEU A 7 7.83 0.97 -13.57
C LEU A 7 8.31 -0.24 -12.76
N LEU A 8 9.46 -0.13 -12.12
CA LEU A 8 9.93 -1.14 -11.19
C LEU A 8 9.47 -0.74 -9.79
N VAL A 9 8.59 -1.55 -9.19
CA VAL A 9 8.18 -1.36 -7.80
C VAL A 9 9.01 -2.30 -6.93
N VAL A 10 9.69 -1.76 -5.94
CA VAL A 10 10.60 -2.50 -5.05
C VAL A 10 10.07 -2.45 -3.63
N CYS A 11 10.14 -3.56 -2.91
CA CYS A 11 9.77 -3.63 -1.51
C CYS A 11 10.93 -3.08 -0.67
N ASP A 12 10.70 -1.99 0.05
CA ASP A 12 11.72 -1.34 0.87
C ASP A 12 12.22 -2.21 2.03
N LYS A 13 11.44 -3.23 2.43
CA LYS A 13 11.81 -4.11 3.55
C LYS A 13 12.65 -5.31 3.13
N CYS A 14 12.28 -6.00 2.04
CA CYS A 14 12.92 -7.27 1.66
C CYS A 14 13.56 -7.26 0.26
N GLY A 15 13.44 -6.17 -0.50
CA GLY A 15 14.02 -6.03 -1.84
C GLY A 15 13.32 -6.84 -2.93
N SER A 16 12.22 -7.54 -2.63
CA SER A 16 11.38 -8.14 -3.68
C SER A 16 10.92 -7.04 -4.63
N HIS A 17 10.76 -7.34 -5.92
CA HIS A 17 10.33 -6.35 -6.90
C HIS A 17 9.34 -6.93 -7.88
N VAL A 18 8.55 -6.05 -8.50
CA VAL A 18 7.64 -6.39 -9.59
C VAL A 18 7.71 -5.32 -10.67
N GLU A 19 7.65 -5.75 -11.93
CA GLU A 19 7.47 -4.84 -13.05
C GLU A 19 5.99 -4.50 -13.19
N ALA A 20 5.66 -3.22 -12.99
CA ALA A 20 4.36 -2.67 -13.32
C ALA A 20 4.43 -2.05 -14.73
N SER A 21 3.34 -2.19 -15.48
CA SER A 21 3.08 -1.38 -16.65
C SER A 21 3.01 0.08 -16.19
N GLY A 22 3.87 0.91 -16.77
CA GLY A 22 3.80 2.34 -16.61
C GLY A 22 2.56 2.85 -17.31
N GLY A 23 1.43 2.85 -16.60
CA GLY A 23 0.20 3.49 -17.06
C GLY A 23 0.50 4.93 -17.45
N SER A 24 -0.03 5.37 -18.59
CA SER A 24 -0.06 6.79 -18.90
C SER A 24 -0.77 7.50 -17.74
N ARG A 25 -0.10 8.45 -17.09
CA ARG A 25 -0.74 9.42 -16.20
C ARG A 25 -1.67 10.30 -17.03
N ASP A 26 -2.81 9.77 -17.43
CA ASP A 26 -3.93 10.59 -17.85
C ASP A 26 -4.47 11.26 -16.57
N PRO A 27 -4.45 12.60 -16.45
CA PRO A 27 -4.91 13.31 -15.26
C PRO A 27 -6.40 13.14 -14.98
N PHE A 28 -7.18 12.64 -15.95
CA PHE A 28 -8.63 12.52 -15.90
C PHE A 28 -9.11 11.08 -15.71
N LEU A 29 -8.22 10.10 -15.84
CA LEU A 29 -8.52 8.69 -15.56
C LEU A 29 -7.79 8.27 -14.28
N VAL A 30 -8.56 7.77 -13.31
CA VAL A 30 -7.99 6.98 -12.22
C VAL A 30 -7.31 5.79 -12.89
N SER A 31 -5.98 5.84 -13.01
CA SER A 31 -5.19 4.72 -13.51
C SER A 31 -5.57 3.51 -12.68
N GLU A 32 -6.25 2.53 -13.30
CA GLU A 32 -6.42 1.22 -12.68
C GLU A 32 -5.04 0.76 -12.23
N ARG A 33 -4.93 0.43 -10.94
CA ARG A 33 -3.65 0.03 -10.35
C ARG A 33 -3.22 -1.22 -11.09
N ASP A 34 -1.98 -1.25 -11.57
CA ASP A 34 -1.50 -2.38 -12.36
C ASP A 34 -1.75 -3.70 -11.59
N PRO A 35 -2.38 -4.72 -12.21
CA PRO A 35 -2.65 -5.99 -11.56
C PRO A 35 -1.39 -6.64 -10.95
N ALA A 36 -0.21 -6.39 -11.51
CA ALA A 36 1.08 -6.88 -11.02
C ALA A 36 1.44 -6.33 -9.63
N VAL A 37 0.98 -5.12 -9.28
CA VAL A 37 1.14 -4.54 -7.93
C VAL A 37 -0.08 -4.80 -7.03
N SER A 38 -0.98 -5.69 -7.43
CA SER A 38 -2.09 -6.11 -6.58
C SER A 38 -1.56 -6.74 -5.29
N GLY A 39 -2.10 -6.30 -4.15
CA GLY A 39 -1.65 -6.72 -2.82
C GLY A 39 -0.36 -6.05 -2.32
N TRP A 40 0.27 -5.18 -3.11
CA TRP A 40 1.35 -4.33 -2.62
C TRP A 40 0.80 -3.11 -1.89
N LEU A 41 1.36 -2.81 -0.72
CA LEU A 41 1.01 -1.65 0.07
C LEU A 41 1.93 -0.49 -0.30
N ALA A 42 1.36 0.63 -0.73
CA ALA A 42 2.09 1.88 -0.82
C ALA A 42 2.05 2.53 0.57
N VAL A 43 3.21 2.64 1.21
CA VAL A 43 3.33 3.31 2.52
C VAL A 43 3.25 4.81 2.34
N ASP A 44 3.91 5.32 1.30
CA ASP A 44 3.79 6.68 0.78
C ASP A 44 3.99 6.70 -0.74
N SER A 45 4.34 7.84 -1.33
CA SER A 45 4.57 7.97 -2.78
C SER A 45 5.82 7.27 -3.30
N GLU A 46 6.79 6.99 -2.45
CA GLU A 46 8.09 6.41 -2.82
C GLU A 46 8.29 5.02 -2.22
N HIS A 47 7.74 4.76 -1.03
CA HIS A 47 7.95 3.51 -0.29
C HIS A 47 6.81 2.51 -0.52
N HIS A 48 7.20 1.29 -0.84
CA HIS A 48 6.29 0.18 -1.15
C HIS A 48 6.67 -1.07 -0.34
N LEU A 49 5.65 -1.83 0.06
CA LEU A 49 5.81 -3.11 0.73
C LEU A 49 5.11 -4.21 -0.07
N CYS A 50 5.80 -5.33 -0.28
CA CYS A 50 5.16 -6.53 -0.81
C CYS A 50 4.12 -7.06 0.17
N SER A 51 3.16 -7.84 -0.32
CA SER A 51 2.04 -8.38 0.47
C SER A 51 2.47 -9.04 1.79
N ALA A 52 3.57 -9.81 1.78
CA ALA A 52 4.09 -10.46 2.98
C ALA A 52 4.62 -9.45 4.02
N CYS A 53 5.33 -8.42 3.58
CA CYS A 53 5.86 -7.37 4.46
C CYS A 53 4.76 -6.40 4.92
N ALA A 54 3.79 -6.14 4.06
CA ALA A 54 2.63 -5.31 4.33
C ALA A 54 1.77 -5.89 5.46
N ALA A 55 1.55 -7.21 5.49
CA ALA A 55 0.76 -7.84 6.56
C ALA A 55 1.33 -7.57 7.96
N ALA A 56 2.66 -7.67 8.12
CA ALA A 56 3.33 -7.37 9.38
C ALA A 56 3.25 -5.88 9.75
N TYR A 57 3.38 -5.00 8.76
CA TYR A 57 3.25 -3.56 8.96
C TYR A 57 1.83 -3.16 9.37
N THR A 58 0.81 -3.65 8.65
CA THR A 58 -0.61 -3.35 8.93
C THR A 58 -1.00 -3.81 10.33
N ARG A 59 -0.63 -5.03 10.73
CA ARG A 59 -0.88 -5.51 12.10
C ARG A 59 -0.29 -4.57 13.14
N ARG A 60 0.97 -4.14 12.96
CA ARG A 60 1.61 -3.24 13.92
C ARG A 60 0.98 -1.86 13.93
N LYS A 61 0.54 -1.37 12.77
CA LYS A 61 -0.18 -0.10 12.63
C LYS A 61 -1.53 -0.16 13.37
N GLU A 62 -2.29 -1.23 13.23
CA GLU A 62 -3.56 -1.44 13.94
C GLU A 62 -3.37 -1.51 15.46
N GLU A 63 -2.33 -2.21 15.93
CA GLU A 63 -1.96 -2.23 17.35
C GLU A 63 -1.65 -0.81 17.85
N MET A 64 -0.80 -0.07 17.13
CA MET A 64 -0.44 1.31 17.48
C MET A 64 -1.65 2.26 17.46
N GLU A 65 -2.55 2.14 16.48
CA GLU A 65 -3.78 2.95 16.43
C GLU A 65 -4.72 2.65 17.61
N ARG A 66 -4.77 1.39 18.05
CA ARG A 66 -5.54 1.00 19.25
C ARG A 66 -4.94 1.62 20.51
N GLU A 67 -3.62 1.48 20.70
CA GLU A 67 -2.90 2.08 21.83
C GLU A 67 -3.09 3.62 21.85
N LEU A 68 -3.02 4.28 20.69
CA LEU A 68 -3.26 5.72 20.57
C LEU A 68 -4.69 6.11 20.95
N LYS A 69 -5.70 5.35 20.54
CA LYS A 69 -7.10 5.60 20.91
C LYS A 69 -7.32 5.43 22.42
N GLU A 70 -6.72 4.42 23.03
CA GLU A 70 -6.77 4.19 24.48
C GLU A 70 -6.13 5.35 25.24
N LEU A 71 -4.93 5.79 24.83
CA LEU A 71 -4.22 6.92 25.45
C LEU A 71 -4.97 8.25 25.28
N ALA A 72 -5.64 8.44 24.14
CA ALA A 72 -6.48 9.62 23.88
C ALA A 72 -7.81 9.60 24.66
N GLY A 73 -8.10 8.55 25.43
CA GLY A 73 -9.35 8.41 26.17
C GLY A 73 -10.57 8.14 25.29
N ILE A 74 -10.35 7.78 24.02
CA ILE A 74 -11.41 7.48 23.05
C ILE A 74 -11.87 6.04 23.30
N ARG A 75 -12.94 5.86 24.08
CA ARG A 75 -13.62 4.56 24.21
C ARG A 75 -14.45 4.30 22.96
N THR A 76 -13.93 3.50 22.04
CA THR A 76 -14.71 3.01 20.90
C THR A 76 -15.60 1.86 21.35
N TYR A 77 -16.91 2.05 21.32
CA TYR A 77 -17.88 0.97 21.47
C TYR A 77 -18.10 0.36 20.08
N GLU A 78 -17.62 -0.87 19.87
CA GLU A 78 -17.93 -1.62 18.64
C GLU A 78 -19.42 -1.99 18.68
N VAL A 79 -20.22 -1.37 17.82
CA VAL A 79 -21.62 -1.74 17.60
C VAL A 79 -21.65 -2.72 16.43
N SER A 80 -21.92 -3.98 16.73
CA SER A 80 -22.28 -4.98 15.72
C SER A 80 -23.65 -4.62 15.14
N ILE A 81 -23.71 -4.32 13.83
CA ILE A 81 -24.96 -4.18 13.06
C ILE A 81 -25.30 -5.53 12.44
#